data_AF-A0AA48QZR9-F1
#
_entry.id   AF-A0AA48QZR9-F1
#
_cell.length_a   1.000
_cell.length_b   1.000
_cell.length_c   1.000
_cell.angle_alpha   90.00
_cell.angle_beta   90.00
_cell.angle_gamma   90.00
#
_symmetry.space_group_name_H-M   'P 1'
#
loop_
_entity.id
_entity.type
_entity.pdbx_description
1 polymer ?
#
loop_
_entity_poly.entity_id
_entity_poly.type
_entity_poly.pdbx_seq_one_letter_code
_entity_poly.pdbx_strand_id
1 'polypeptide(L)'
;MGKIEVAVGIAIREDGAVLLGQRKESMIHGGKWEFPGGKIEAGEMPSEALIREWKEEVDADLTHIQFWKKLDYSYGDRDLILYLHFCEITSDITAIVHQELRWCHPSDLEEGSVLEADQLIYKALIKRDLFDTDEPAMVEFLHWYRENARDLPWRNTRDPYRIWLSEIMLQQTRVETVIDYYCRFLEKFPLVESLAKAPEEAVMKAWEGLGYYSRARNLHACAKEVTKRGAFPTSKRELLKLPGIGDYTSGAIASFAFLERVPAVDGNVLRVAARWLGIWEDIMKPQTRSGIASLLMERLPKDVATFNQAMMELGATICKPKNPDCNRCPLEGDCYAKWHGELSELPIKSKKKKPKRVEVAVGLIHIGDRLLMVKRPSEGLLAGLWGFPIGEGETQEAAHAALKDYLEEHFDLKVMAGRCGESAEHVFTHRIWMMKTYHFEVSKMPEVAYPVNRVLHASEFDQLAIPTAFQKIIKKGSL
;
A
#
# COMPACT_ATOMS: atom_id res chain seq x y z
N MET A 1 -3.46 0.61 -36.99
CA MET A 1 -4.26 1.83 -36.72
C MET A 1 -3.41 2.74 -35.85
N GLY A 2 -3.13 3.95 -36.31
CA GLY A 2 -2.29 4.88 -35.56
C GLY A 2 -3.14 5.69 -34.58
N LYS A 3 -2.89 5.53 -33.28
CA LYS A 3 -3.37 6.46 -32.26
C LYS A 3 -2.55 7.74 -32.36
N ILE A 4 -3.20 8.89 -32.32
CA ILE A 4 -2.53 10.19 -32.26
C ILE A 4 -2.70 10.73 -30.85
N GLU A 5 -1.60 11.06 -30.19
CA GLU A 5 -1.61 11.66 -28.85
C GLU A 5 -1.29 13.16 -29.00
N VAL A 6 -2.10 14.01 -28.37
CA VAL A 6 -2.02 15.47 -28.48
C VAL A 6 -2.04 16.08 -27.09
N ALA A 7 -1.10 16.97 -26.81
CA ALA A 7 -1.10 17.80 -25.63
C ALA A 7 -1.88 19.07 -25.91
N VAL A 8 -2.87 19.38 -25.07
CA VAL A 8 -3.76 20.52 -25.25
C VAL A 8 -3.66 21.45 -24.05
N GLY A 9 -3.48 22.74 -24.29
CA GLY A 9 -3.36 23.77 -23.26
C GLY A 9 -4.67 24.49 -23.03
N ILE A 10 -4.97 24.73 -21.76
CA ILE A 10 -6.15 25.45 -21.30
C ILE A 10 -5.67 26.59 -20.42
N ALA A 11 -5.41 27.73 -21.04
CA ALA A 11 -5.17 28.97 -20.32
C ALA A 11 -6.51 29.61 -19.96
N ILE A 12 -6.69 29.99 -18.69
CA ILE A 12 -7.90 30.64 -18.19
C ILE A 12 -7.54 32.02 -17.62
N ARG A 13 -8.31 33.04 -17.98
CA ARG A 13 -8.25 34.36 -17.35
C ARG A 13 -9.12 34.44 -16.11
N GLU A 14 -8.89 35.45 -15.27
CA GLU A 14 -9.67 35.69 -14.04
C GLU A 14 -11.19 35.80 -14.27
N ASP A 15 -11.61 36.21 -15.47
CA ASP A 15 -13.01 36.31 -15.88
C ASP A 15 -13.61 34.97 -16.37
N GLY A 16 -12.86 33.87 -16.31
CA GLY A 16 -13.27 32.55 -16.76
C GLY A 16 -13.14 32.32 -18.27
N ALA A 17 -12.62 33.28 -19.05
CA ALA A 17 -12.39 33.10 -20.48
C ALA A 17 -11.20 32.17 -20.76
N VAL A 18 -11.33 31.30 -21.77
CA VAL A 18 -10.27 30.42 -22.28
C VAL A 18 -9.66 30.93 -23.58
N LEU A 19 -8.38 30.66 -23.81
CA LEU A 19 -7.71 31.00 -25.07
C LEU A 19 -7.96 29.95 -26.15
N LEU A 20 -8.33 30.41 -27.35
CA LEU A 20 -8.50 29.58 -28.54
C LEU A 20 -7.76 30.14 -29.75
N GLY A 21 -7.36 29.24 -30.64
CA GLY A 21 -6.85 29.57 -31.97
C GLY A 21 -7.88 29.24 -33.05
N GLN A 22 -8.04 30.13 -34.03
CA GLN A 22 -8.84 29.85 -35.22
C GLN A 22 -7.97 29.21 -36.29
N ARG A 23 -8.42 28.09 -36.84
CA ARG A 23 -7.76 27.40 -37.95
C ARG A 23 -7.80 28.27 -39.20
N LYS A 24 -6.65 28.43 -39.86
CA LYS A 24 -6.57 29.10 -41.17
C LYS A 24 -7.52 28.43 -42.16
N GLU A 25 -8.22 29.22 -42.98
CA GLU A 25 -9.17 28.74 -44.00
C GLU A 25 -8.61 27.64 -44.92
N SER A 26 -7.30 27.64 -45.17
CA SER A 26 -6.63 26.64 -46.00
C SER A 26 -6.43 25.27 -45.34
N MET A 27 -6.71 25.12 -44.04
CA MET A 27 -6.52 23.87 -43.30
C MET A 27 -7.78 23.00 -43.32
N ILE A 28 -7.62 21.71 -43.03
CA ILE A 28 -8.77 20.82 -42.78
C ILE A 28 -9.56 21.40 -41.60
N HIS A 29 -10.88 21.55 -41.78
CA HIS A 29 -11.77 22.26 -40.87
C HIS A 29 -11.40 23.75 -40.64
N GLY A 30 -10.96 24.44 -41.70
CA GLY A 30 -10.69 25.89 -41.67
C GLY A 30 -11.85 26.71 -41.09
N GLY A 31 -11.51 27.80 -40.41
CA GLY A 31 -12.46 28.69 -39.74
C GLY A 31 -12.98 28.19 -38.37
N LYS A 32 -12.79 26.91 -38.04
CA LYS A 32 -13.14 26.37 -36.70
C LYS A 32 -12.13 26.78 -35.63
N TRP A 33 -12.62 26.88 -34.40
CA TRP A 33 -11.81 27.15 -33.20
C TRP A 33 -11.32 25.85 -32.55
N GLU A 34 -10.10 25.88 -32.03
CA GLU A 34 -9.48 24.79 -31.28
C GLU A 34 -8.66 25.32 -30.10
N PHE A 35 -8.46 24.48 -29.08
CA PHE A 35 -7.52 24.79 -28.02
C PHE A 35 -6.09 24.63 -28.55
N PRO A 36 -5.18 25.59 -28.31
CA PRO A 36 -3.80 25.46 -28.79
C PRO A 36 -3.09 24.26 -28.20
N GLY A 37 -2.29 23.59 -29.03
CA GLY A 37 -1.65 22.34 -28.67
C GLY A 37 -1.36 21.49 -29.87
N GLY A 38 -0.56 20.44 -29.66
CA GLY A 38 -0.08 19.65 -30.77
C GLY A 38 0.39 18.27 -30.37
N LYS A 39 1.00 17.57 -31.32
CA LYS A 39 1.28 16.14 -31.18
C LYS A 39 2.39 15.92 -30.17
N ILE A 40 2.19 14.92 -29.32
CA ILE A 40 3.23 14.47 -28.39
C ILE A 40 4.23 13.63 -29.19
N GLU A 41 5.51 14.01 -29.13
CA GLU A 41 6.59 13.28 -29.77
C GLU A 41 7.00 12.05 -28.96
N ALA A 42 7.76 11.15 -29.60
CA ALA A 42 8.17 9.91 -28.96
C ALA A 42 9.10 10.17 -27.77
N GLY A 43 8.68 9.76 -26.56
CA GLY A 43 9.44 9.93 -25.32
C GLY A 43 9.21 11.26 -24.62
N GLU A 44 8.40 12.14 -25.20
CA GLU A 44 8.06 13.45 -24.65
C GLU A 44 6.90 13.33 -23.66
N MET A 45 6.98 14.00 -22.51
CA MET A 45 5.83 14.16 -21.61
C MET A 45 4.82 15.14 -22.21
N PRO A 46 3.51 14.97 -21.96
CA PRO A 46 2.50 15.90 -22.47
C PRO A 46 2.75 17.37 -22.08
N SER A 47 3.31 17.62 -20.90
CA SER A 47 3.69 18.98 -20.48
C SER A 47 4.85 19.56 -21.30
N GLU A 48 5.81 18.73 -21.71
CA GLU A 48 6.95 19.13 -22.55
C GLU A 48 6.48 19.44 -23.98
N ALA A 49 5.63 18.56 -24.53
CA ALA A 49 4.95 18.77 -25.80
C ALA A 49 4.17 20.08 -25.78
N LEU A 50 3.45 20.35 -24.68
CA LEU A 50 2.68 21.57 -24.55
C LEU A 50 3.54 22.83 -24.61
N ILE A 51 4.67 22.86 -23.89
CA ILE A 51 5.61 24.01 -23.92
C ILE A 51 6.10 24.25 -25.34
N ARG A 52 6.54 23.19 -26.02
CA ARG A 52 7.06 23.27 -27.40
C ARG A 52 5.99 23.77 -28.37
N GLU A 53 4.82 23.15 -28.37
CA GLU A 53 3.72 23.47 -29.28
C GLU A 53 3.18 24.89 -29.04
N TRP A 54 3.02 25.33 -27.79
CA TRP A 54 2.59 26.70 -27.51
C TRP A 54 3.61 27.75 -27.94
N LYS A 55 4.90 27.43 -27.85
CA LYS A 55 5.94 28.31 -28.37
C LYS A 55 5.90 28.40 -29.89
N GLU A 56 5.66 27.29 -30.58
CA GLU A 56 5.63 27.22 -32.05
C GLU A 56 4.34 27.79 -32.66
N GLU A 57 3.18 27.60 -32.01
CA GLU A 57 1.88 27.99 -32.55
C GLU A 57 1.42 29.38 -32.12
N VAL A 58 1.80 29.80 -30.90
CA VAL A 58 1.24 30.94 -30.17
C VAL A 58 2.32 31.92 -29.66
N ASP A 59 3.62 31.63 -29.88
CA ASP A 59 4.77 32.37 -29.31
C ASP A 59 4.70 32.57 -27.80
N ALA A 60 4.05 31.66 -27.08
CA ALA A 60 3.76 31.82 -25.66
C ALA A 60 4.72 30.99 -24.80
N ASP A 61 5.32 31.66 -23.82
CA ASP A 61 5.98 31.02 -22.68
C ASP A 61 4.92 30.63 -21.64
N LEU A 62 4.96 29.36 -21.23
CA LEU A 62 4.04 28.77 -20.26
C LEU A 62 4.70 28.51 -18.91
N THR A 63 3.92 28.66 -17.85
CA THR A 63 4.24 28.23 -16.49
C THR A 63 3.05 27.52 -15.85
N HIS A 64 3.24 26.99 -14.63
CA HIS A 64 2.21 26.31 -13.84
C HIS A 64 1.40 25.28 -14.65
N ILE A 65 2.09 24.49 -15.47
CA ILE A 65 1.46 23.48 -16.32
C ILE A 65 1.01 22.32 -15.44
N GLN A 66 -0.30 22.11 -15.39
CA GLN A 66 -0.93 21.09 -14.57
C GLN A 66 -1.77 20.20 -15.46
N PHE A 67 -1.42 18.91 -15.51
CA PHE A 67 -2.29 17.92 -16.12
C PHE A 67 -3.68 17.98 -15.47
N TRP A 68 -4.73 17.91 -16.27
CA TRP A 68 -6.10 17.81 -15.79
C TRP A 68 -6.63 16.40 -16.02
N LYS A 69 -6.78 16.02 -17.29
CA LYS A 69 -7.38 14.76 -17.66
C LYS A 69 -7.04 14.37 -19.09
N LYS A 70 -7.27 13.09 -19.36
CA LYS A 70 -7.23 12.51 -20.68
C LYS A 70 -8.64 12.38 -21.25
N LEU A 71 -8.79 12.63 -22.55
CA LEU A 71 -10.00 12.35 -23.31
C LEU A 71 -9.67 11.50 -24.53
N ASP A 72 -10.42 10.41 -24.72
CA ASP A 72 -10.35 9.59 -25.94
C ASP A 72 -11.45 10.05 -26.91
N TYR A 73 -11.09 10.32 -28.16
CA TYR A 73 -12.01 10.69 -29.24
C TYR A 73 -11.71 9.87 -30.49
N SER A 74 -12.71 9.20 -31.05
CA SER A 74 -12.58 8.44 -32.29
C SER A 74 -13.31 9.16 -33.42
N TYR A 75 -12.63 9.37 -34.54
CA TYR A 75 -13.20 9.98 -35.75
C TYR A 75 -12.89 9.12 -36.97
N GLY A 76 -13.91 8.43 -37.49
CA GLY A 76 -13.76 7.45 -38.56
C GLY A 76 -12.79 6.34 -38.14
N ASP A 77 -11.70 6.17 -38.91
CA ASP A 77 -10.68 5.14 -38.68
C ASP A 77 -9.49 5.63 -37.81
N ARG A 78 -9.59 6.82 -37.19
CA ARG A 78 -8.52 7.39 -36.35
C ARG A 78 -8.98 7.55 -34.90
N ASP A 79 -8.08 7.19 -33.99
CA ASP A 79 -8.24 7.41 -32.56
C ASP A 79 -7.30 8.55 -32.12
N LEU A 80 -7.88 9.56 -31.47
CA LEU A 80 -7.21 10.72 -30.90
C LEU A 80 -7.27 10.64 -29.38
N ILE A 81 -6.14 10.90 -28.74
CA ILE A 81 -6.03 10.99 -27.28
C ILE A 81 -5.58 12.41 -26.95
N LEU A 82 -6.42 13.15 -26.22
CA LEU A 82 -6.14 14.51 -25.78
C LEU A 82 -5.67 14.48 -24.32
N TYR A 83 -4.46 14.97 -24.06
CA TYR A 83 -3.92 15.20 -22.72
C TYR A 83 -4.09 16.68 -22.38
N LEU A 84 -5.11 16.99 -21.59
CA LEU A 84 -5.49 18.36 -21.26
C LEU A 84 -4.67 18.88 -20.09
N HIS A 85 -4.13 20.08 -20.22
CA HIS A 85 -3.37 20.75 -19.17
C HIS A 85 -3.92 22.15 -18.95
N PHE A 86 -4.07 22.54 -17.69
CA PHE A 86 -4.16 23.95 -17.36
C PHE A 86 -2.76 24.55 -17.36
N CYS A 87 -2.64 25.78 -17.83
CA CYS A 87 -1.38 26.50 -17.89
C CYS A 87 -1.59 27.99 -17.69
N GLU A 88 -0.54 28.67 -17.23
CA GLU A 88 -0.47 30.12 -17.17
C GLU A 88 0.46 30.64 -18.25
N ILE A 89 0.10 31.78 -18.85
CA ILE A 89 0.88 32.44 -19.88
C ILE A 89 1.68 33.58 -19.22
N THR A 90 3.00 33.60 -19.41
CA THR A 90 3.90 34.60 -18.79
C THR A 90 4.49 35.60 -19.77
N SER A 91 4.02 35.59 -21.01
CA SER A 91 4.52 36.39 -22.12
C SER A 91 3.36 36.89 -22.98
N ASP A 92 3.65 37.78 -23.93
CA ASP A 92 2.68 38.15 -24.95
C ASP A 92 2.39 36.96 -25.89
N ILE A 93 1.20 36.94 -26.49
CA ILE A 93 0.78 35.88 -27.41
C ILE A 93 0.72 36.39 -28.85
N THR A 94 1.17 35.58 -29.80
CA THR A 94 1.12 35.87 -31.24
C THR A 94 0.62 34.67 -32.03
N ALA A 95 -0.37 34.86 -32.90
CA ALA A 95 -0.85 33.80 -33.79
C ALA A 95 0.20 33.49 -34.88
N ILE A 96 1.00 32.44 -34.70
CA ILE A 96 1.97 32.00 -35.72
C ILE A 96 1.28 31.06 -36.72
N VAL A 97 0.71 29.96 -36.19
CA VAL A 97 0.06 28.92 -37.01
C VAL A 97 -1.41 29.24 -37.24
N HIS A 98 -2.08 29.77 -36.22
CA HIS A 98 -3.49 30.16 -36.27
C HIS A 98 -3.73 31.40 -37.14
N GLN A 99 -4.96 31.59 -37.60
CA GLN A 99 -5.39 32.81 -38.29
C GLN A 99 -5.56 33.97 -37.30
N GLU A 100 -6.20 33.68 -36.17
CA GLU A 100 -6.31 34.60 -35.04
C GLU A 100 -6.41 33.82 -33.72
N LEU A 101 -6.17 34.53 -32.61
CA LEU A 101 -6.34 34.05 -31.26
C LEU A 101 -7.46 34.82 -30.57
N ARG A 102 -8.26 34.15 -29.73
CA ARG A 102 -9.38 34.77 -29.03
C ARG A 102 -9.55 34.21 -27.62
N TRP A 103 -9.79 35.12 -26.69
CA TRP A 103 -10.30 34.78 -25.36
C TRP A 103 -11.82 34.70 -25.41
N CYS A 104 -12.40 33.57 -25.00
CA CYS A 104 -13.84 33.36 -25.03
C CYS A 104 -14.30 32.58 -23.81
N HIS A 105 -15.44 32.94 -23.22
CA HIS A 105 -16.01 32.15 -22.14
C HIS A 105 -16.60 30.84 -22.72
N PRO A 106 -16.42 29.68 -22.07
CA PRO A 106 -16.96 28.39 -22.53
C PRO A 106 -18.46 28.39 -22.88
N SER A 107 -19.24 29.27 -22.26
CA SER A 107 -20.68 29.41 -22.51
C SER A 107 -21.05 30.26 -23.73
N ASP A 108 -20.10 31.02 -24.30
CA ASP A 108 -20.35 32.01 -25.35
C ASP A 108 -20.09 31.48 -26.77
N LEU A 109 -19.66 30.22 -26.90
CA LEU A 109 -19.36 29.61 -28.20
C LEU A 109 -20.59 28.93 -28.80
N GLU A 110 -20.85 29.22 -30.07
CA GLU A 110 -21.91 28.55 -30.82
C GLU A 110 -21.56 27.08 -31.08
N GLU A 111 -22.52 26.18 -30.85
CA GLU A 111 -22.38 24.76 -31.10
C GLU A 111 -22.03 24.50 -32.58
N GLY A 112 -20.87 23.89 -32.84
CA GLY A 112 -20.34 23.64 -34.19
C GLY A 112 -19.26 24.60 -34.68
N SER A 113 -19.06 25.74 -34.00
CA SER A 113 -17.95 26.67 -34.28
C SER A 113 -16.58 26.14 -33.83
N VAL A 114 -16.58 25.19 -32.90
CA VAL A 114 -15.41 24.52 -32.33
C VAL A 114 -15.21 23.15 -32.99
N LEU A 115 -13.96 22.72 -33.14
CA LEU A 115 -13.61 21.35 -33.53
C LEU A 115 -14.34 20.31 -32.65
N GLU A 116 -14.73 19.19 -33.25
CA GLU A 116 -15.57 18.20 -32.57
C GLU A 116 -14.87 17.57 -31.35
N ALA A 117 -13.56 17.31 -31.44
CA ALA A 117 -12.77 16.76 -30.34
C ALA A 117 -12.72 17.75 -29.16
N ASP A 118 -12.55 19.04 -29.44
CA ASP A 118 -12.48 20.13 -28.48
C ASP A 118 -13.82 20.45 -27.81
N GLN A 119 -14.96 20.11 -28.44
CA GLN A 119 -16.27 20.22 -27.78
C GLN A 119 -16.37 19.37 -26.51
N LEU A 120 -15.62 18.26 -26.41
CA LEU A 120 -15.55 17.45 -25.19
C LEU A 120 -14.83 18.19 -24.06
N ILE A 121 -13.84 19.03 -24.38
CA ILE A 121 -13.13 19.88 -23.43
C ILE A 121 -14.10 20.91 -22.86
N TYR A 122 -14.85 21.61 -23.72
CA TYR A 122 -15.88 22.56 -23.30
C TYR A 122 -16.92 21.97 -22.36
N LYS A 123 -17.49 20.82 -22.74
CA LYS A 123 -18.47 20.11 -21.92
C LYS A 123 -17.88 19.69 -20.57
N ALA A 124 -16.59 19.38 -20.51
CA ALA A 124 -15.89 19.08 -19.27
C ALA A 124 -15.66 20.35 -18.41
N LEU A 125 -15.29 21.48 -19.03
CA LEU A 125 -15.05 22.75 -18.33
C LEU A 125 -16.33 23.30 -17.69
N ILE A 126 -17.46 23.26 -18.40
CA ILE A 126 -18.76 23.75 -17.89
C ILE A 126 -19.25 22.95 -16.68
N LYS A 127 -18.92 21.65 -16.61
CA LYS A 127 -19.30 20.78 -15.49
C LYS A 127 -18.39 20.93 -14.27
N ARG A 128 -17.26 21.62 -14.41
CA ARG A 128 -16.27 21.78 -13.36
C ARG A 128 -16.62 22.99 -12.50
N ASP A 129 -16.51 22.84 -11.18
CA ASP A 129 -16.43 23.99 -10.29
C ASP A 129 -15.03 24.60 -10.43
N LEU A 130 -14.90 25.60 -11.30
CA LEU A 130 -13.62 26.24 -11.65
C LEU A 130 -12.98 26.99 -10.46
N PHE A 131 -13.68 27.08 -9.32
CA PHE A 131 -13.24 27.77 -8.10
C PHE A 131 -12.70 26.81 -7.02
N ASP A 132 -12.58 25.51 -7.28
CA ASP A 132 -11.88 24.61 -6.35
C ASP A 132 -10.38 24.96 -6.29
N THR A 133 -9.83 25.04 -5.09
CA THR A 133 -8.44 25.49 -4.87
C THR A 133 -7.42 24.37 -4.95
N ASP A 134 -7.86 23.11 -5.05
CA ASP A 134 -6.96 21.97 -5.27
C ASP A 134 -6.68 21.80 -6.77
N GLU A 135 -5.45 21.36 -7.11
CA GLU A 135 -5.02 21.23 -8.50
C GLU A 135 -5.97 20.32 -9.32
N PRO A 136 -6.25 20.63 -10.60
CA PRO A 136 -7.12 19.86 -11.48
C PRO A 136 -6.89 18.34 -11.53
N ALA A 137 -5.65 17.88 -11.68
CA ALA A 137 -5.31 16.46 -11.59
C ALA A 137 -5.68 15.85 -10.24
N MET A 138 -5.50 16.61 -9.16
CA MET A 138 -5.80 16.14 -7.81
C MET A 138 -7.30 15.91 -7.61
N VAL A 139 -8.14 16.82 -8.10
CA VAL A 139 -9.60 16.66 -8.04
C VAL A 139 -10.04 15.40 -8.80
N GLU A 140 -9.56 15.20 -10.02
CA GLU A 140 -9.88 14.01 -10.83
C GLU A 140 -9.36 12.71 -10.19
N PHE A 141 -8.16 12.75 -9.59
CA PHE A 141 -7.60 11.62 -8.88
C PHE A 141 -8.45 11.20 -7.67
N LEU A 142 -8.92 12.17 -6.89
CA LEU A 142 -9.81 11.90 -5.75
C LEU A 142 -11.18 11.38 -6.23
N HIS A 143 -11.70 11.92 -7.33
CA HIS A 143 -12.94 11.44 -7.94
C HIS A 143 -12.79 9.98 -8.44
N TRP A 144 -11.69 9.67 -9.14
CA TRP A 144 -11.37 8.30 -9.53
C TRP A 144 -11.40 7.35 -8.33
N TYR A 145 -10.82 7.74 -7.20
CA TYR A 145 -10.84 6.90 -6.01
C TYR A 145 -12.27 6.68 -5.50
N ARG A 146 -13.11 7.71 -5.42
CA ARG A 146 -14.50 7.57 -4.95
C ARG A 146 -15.30 6.58 -5.81
N GLU A 147 -15.07 6.57 -7.12
CA GLU A 147 -15.76 5.69 -8.06
C GLU A 147 -15.19 4.25 -8.11
N ASN A 148 -13.90 4.08 -7.80
CA ASN A 148 -13.18 2.81 -8.04
C ASN A 148 -12.67 2.12 -6.77
N ALA A 149 -12.77 2.76 -5.59
CA ALA A 149 -12.28 2.19 -4.35
C ALA A 149 -13.01 0.90 -4.01
N ARG A 150 -12.25 -0.12 -3.62
CA ARG A 150 -12.82 -1.34 -3.01
C ARG A 150 -13.54 -0.96 -1.71
N ASP A 151 -14.76 -1.49 -1.57
CA ASP A 151 -15.52 -1.42 -0.33
C ASP A 151 -14.88 -2.32 0.73
N LEU A 152 -14.26 -1.69 1.73
CA LEU A 152 -13.54 -2.38 2.79
C LEU A 152 -14.07 -1.89 4.15
N PRO A 153 -14.30 -2.79 5.13
CA PRO A 153 -14.96 -2.43 6.39
C PRO A 153 -14.32 -1.26 7.16
N TRP A 154 -12.99 -1.11 7.05
CA TRP A 154 -12.22 -0.07 7.73
C TRP A 154 -12.13 1.27 6.96
N ARG A 155 -12.69 1.37 5.75
CA ARG A 155 -12.75 2.62 4.98
C ARG A 155 -13.98 3.47 5.28
N ASN A 156 -15.05 2.83 5.77
CA ASN A 156 -16.32 3.49 6.07
C ASN A 156 -16.38 3.95 7.54
N THR A 157 -15.26 4.48 8.06
CA THR A 157 -15.17 4.93 9.45
C THR A 157 -14.06 5.95 9.64
N ARG A 158 -14.19 6.74 10.71
CA ARG A 158 -13.15 7.65 11.21
C ARG A 158 -12.70 7.31 12.62
N ASP A 159 -13.16 6.16 13.12
CA ASP A 159 -12.75 5.65 14.43
C ASP A 159 -11.26 5.24 14.39
N PRO A 160 -10.39 5.92 15.16
CA PRO A 160 -8.96 5.64 15.15
C PRO A 160 -8.63 4.22 15.64
N TYR A 161 -9.46 3.61 16.50
CA TYR A 161 -9.26 2.23 16.93
C TYR A 161 -9.43 1.26 15.76
N ARG A 162 -10.52 1.43 15.00
CA ARG A 162 -10.85 0.62 13.83
C ARG A 162 -9.84 0.78 12.70
N ILE A 163 -9.42 2.01 12.42
CA ILE A 163 -8.39 2.29 11.41
C ILE A 163 -7.05 1.70 11.84
N TRP A 164 -6.61 1.95 13.07
CA TRP A 164 -5.35 1.41 13.57
C TRP A 164 -5.33 -0.12 13.52
N LEU A 165 -6.43 -0.78 13.93
CA LEU A 165 -6.52 -2.23 13.91
C LEU A 165 -6.33 -2.80 12.49
N SER A 166 -7.02 -2.23 11.49
CA SER A 166 -6.86 -2.68 10.10
C SER A 166 -5.44 -2.43 9.60
N GLU A 167 -4.85 -1.28 9.91
CA GLU A 167 -3.49 -0.94 9.50
C GLU A 167 -2.45 -1.91 10.06
N ILE A 168 -2.59 -2.32 11.33
CA ILE A 168 -1.71 -3.34 11.91
C ILE A 168 -1.95 -4.71 11.27
N MET A 169 -3.20 -5.09 11.01
CA MET A 169 -3.52 -6.37 10.37
C MET A 169 -3.02 -6.46 8.93
N LEU A 170 -3.08 -5.37 8.16
CA LEU A 170 -2.64 -5.31 6.75
C LEU A 170 -1.12 -5.37 6.57
N GLN A 171 -0.33 -5.18 7.63
CA GLN A 171 1.12 -5.34 7.56
C GLN A 171 1.50 -6.76 7.13
N GLN A 172 1.98 -6.89 5.89
CA GLN A 172 2.40 -8.16 5.30
C GLN A 172 1.31 -9.25 5.28
N THR A 173 0.03 -8.85 5.28
CA THR A 173 -1.13 -9.75 5.18
C THR A 173 -2.02 -9.26 4.04
N ARG A 174 -2.61 -10.18 3.28
CA ARG A 174 -3.49 -9.82 2.16
C ARG A 174 -4.84 -9.30 2.66
N VAL A 175 -5.44 -8.38 1.92
CA VAL A 175 -6.72 -7.73 2.27
C VAL A 175 -7.81 -8.77 2.48
N GLU A 176 -7.90 -9.77 1.60
CA GLU A 176 -8.96 -10.79 1.64
C GLU A 176 -8.89 -11.62 2.93
N THR A 177 -7.69 -11.89 3.42
CA THR A 177 -7.49 -12.56 4.71
C THR A 177 -7.85 -11.64 5.88
N VAL A 178 -7.55 -10.35 5.79
CA VAL A 178 -7.76 -9.43 6.90
C VAL A 178 -9.24 -9.17 7.18
N ILE A 179 -10.12 -9.17 6.16
CA ILE A 179 -11.55 -8.88 6.32
C ILE A 179 -12.19 -9.75 7.41
N ASP A 180 -12.07 -11.07 7.32
CA ASP A 180 -12.68 -12.00 8.29
C ASP A 180 -12.08 -11.90 9.69
N TYR A 181 -10.77 -11.60 9.78
CA TYR A 181 -10.12 -11.41 11.07
C TYR A 181 -10.53 -10.09 11.72
N TYR A 182 -10.60 -9.02 10.94
CA TYR A 182 -11.00 -7.71 11.41
C TYR A 182 -12.40 -7.75 12.03
N CYS A 183 -13.37 -8.35 11.34
CA CYS A 183 -14.74 -8.47 11.83
C CYS A 183 -14.81 -9.27 13.14
N ARG A 184 -14.26 -10.50 13.18
CA ARG A 184 -14.25 -11.34 14.37
C ARG A 184 -13.48 -10.74 15.55
N PHE A 185 -12.41 -10.00 15.25
CA PHE A 185 -11.63 -9.32 16.29
C PHE A 185 -12.43 -8.19 16.94
N LEU A 186 -13.17 -7.41 16.15
CA LEU A 186 -14.05 -6.36 16.66
C LEU A 186 -15.30 -6.88 17.36
N GLU A 187 -15.82 -8.05 16.99
CA GLU A 187 -16.88 -8.71 17.76
C GLU A 187 -16.41 -9.04 19.18
N LYS A 188 -15.17 -9.51 19.33
CA LYS A 188 -14.58 -9.87 20.61
C LYS A 188 -14.06 -8.68 21.40
N PHE A 189 -13.48 -7.71 20.71
CA PHE A 189 -12.87 -6.51 21.27
C PHE A 189 -13.43 -5.27 20.55
N PRO A 190 -14.66 -4.84 20.85
CA PRO A 190 -15.33 -3.77 20.11
C PRO A 190 -14.71 -2.39 20.34
N LEU A 191 -14.00 -2.19 21.44
CA LEU A 191 -13.40 -0.93 21.87
C LEU A 191 -11.93 -1.11 22.27
N VAL A 192 -11.12 -0.04 22.18
CA VAL A 192 -9.70 -0.10 22.57
C VAL A 192 -9.51 -0.48 24.04
N GLU A 193 -10.41 -0.08 24.93
CA GLU A 193 -10.40 -0.42 26.36
C GLU A 193 -10.69 -1.90 26.59
N SER A 194 -11.56 -2.50 25.78
CA SER A 194 -11.87 -3.93 25.83
C SER A 194 -10.65 -4.76 25.42
N LEU A 195 -9.92 -4.32 24.38
CA LEU A 195 -8.66 -4.92 23.97
C LEU A 195 -7.59 -4.75 25.07
N ALA A 196 -7.46 -3.56 25.66
CA ALA A 196 -6.47 -3.27 26.70
C ALA A 196 -6.65 -4.15 27.95
N LYS A 197 -7.90 -4.38 28.37
CA LYS A 197 -8.26 -5.20 29.53
C LYS A 197 -8.17 -6.71 29.28
N ALA A 198 -8.19 -7.14 28.01
CA ALA A 198 -8.17 -8.54 27.66
C ALA A 198 -6.89 -9.24 28.17
N PRO A 199 -6.97 -10.51 28.63
CA PRO A 199 -5.79 -11.33 28.86
C PRO A 199 -4.98 -11.49 27.56
N GLU A 200 -3.65 -11.47 27.66
CA GLU A 200 -2.77 -11.59 26.48
C GLU A 200 -3.06 -12.86 25.67
N GLU A 201 -3.35 -13.97 26.34
CA GLU A 201 -3.70 -15.25 25.70
C GLU A 201 -4.96 -15.14 24.83
N ALA A 202 -5.96 -14.38 25.28
CA ALA A 202 -7.19 -14.17 24.52
C ALA A 202 -6.96 -13.34 23.25
N VAL A 203 -6.00 -12.40 23.29
CA VAL A 203 -5.58 -11.58 22.15
C VAL A 203 -4.76 -12.42 21.17
N MET A 204 -3.77 -13.19 21.65
CA MET A 204 -2.98 -14.09 20.81
C MET A 204 -3.86 -15.11 20.12
N LYS A 205 -4.89 -15.63 20.81
CA LYS A 205 -5.85 -16.56 20.22
C LYS A 205 -6.69 -15.92 19.12
N ALA A 206 -7.14 -14.69 19.31
CA ALA A 206 -7.88 -13.96 18.27
C ALA A 206 -7.01 -13.62 17.04
N TRP A 207 -5.68 -13.53 17.23
CA TRP A 207 -4.71 -13.28 16.17
C TRP A 207 -4.17 -14.56 15.51
N GLU A 208 -4.52 -15.74 16.02
CA GLU A 208 -3.99 -17.02 15.57
C GLU A 208 -4.22 -17.20 14.06
N GLY A 209 -3.16 -17.48 13.32
CA GLY A 209 -3.21 -17.69 11.87
C GLY A 209 -2.84 -16.46 11.02
N LEU A 210 -2.91 -15.23 11.55
CA LEU A 210 -2.47 -14.02 10.82
C LEU A 210 -0.95 -13.90 10.67
N GLY A 211 -0.18 -14.63 11.50
CA GLY A 211 1.28 -14.56 11.51
C GLY A 211 1.83 -13.23 12.05
N TYR A 212 3.16 -13.15 12.16
CA TYR A 212 3.86 -11.99 12.76
C TYR A 212 3.27 -11.57 14.13
N TYR A 213 3.25 -12.49 15.08
CA TYR A 213 2.62 -12.31 16.40
C TYR A 213 3.21 -11.18 17.27
N SER A 214 4.39 -10.66 16.92
CA SER A 214 4.88 -9.41 17.51
C SER A 214 3.91 -8.24 17.25
N ARG A 215 3.18 -8.25 16.13
CA ARG A 215 2.13 -7.27 15.85
C ARG A 215 1.01 -7.32 16.89
N ALA A 216 0.51 -8.52 17.22
CA ALA A 216 -0.53 -8.69 18.22
C ALA A 216 -0.09 -8.22 19.62
N ARG A 217 1.17 -8.50 20.00
CA ARG A 217 1.71 -8.07 21.29
C ARG A 217 1.88 -6.56 21.36
N ASN A 218 2.45 -5.95 20.31
CA ASN A 218 2.58 -4.50 20.23
C ASN A 218 1.20 -3.82 20.15
N LEU A 219 0.25 -4.42 19.44
CA LEU A 219 -1.15 -3.98 19.40
C LEU A 219 -1.73 -3.95 20.82
N HIS A 220 -1.58 -5.04 21.58
CA HIS A 220 -2.09 -5.09 22.96
C HIS A 220 -1.41 -4.08 23.89
N ALA A 221 -0.08 -3.95 23.80
CA ALA A 221 0.68 -2.97 24.57
C ALA A 221 0.26 -1.53 24.24
N CYS A 222 0.06 -1.23 22.96
CA CYS A 222 -0.42 0.06 22.50
C CYS A 222 -1.86 0.34 22.94
N ALA A 223 -2.76 -0.64 22.89
CA ALA A 223 -4.12 -0.49 23.41
C ALA A 223 -4.14 -0.08 24.88
N LYS A 224 -3.27 -0.70 25.70
CA LYS A 224 -3.09 -0.35 27.12
C LYS A 224 -2.58 1.09 27.28
N GLU A 225 -1.59 1.49 26.50
CA GLU A 225 -1.04 2.86 26.54
C GLU A 225 -2.07 3.90 26.09
N VAL A 226 -2.80 3.65 25.00
CA VAL A 226 -3.88 4.52 24.52
C VAL A 226 -4.99 4.65 25.55
N THR A 227 -5.42 3.55 26.15
CA THR A 227 -6.42 3.56 27.24
C THR A 227 -5.94 4.38 28.42
N LYS A 228 -4.65 4.28 28.79
CA LYS A 228 -4.05 5.06 29.87
C LYS A 228 -4.01 6.56 29.57
N ARG A 229 -3.87 6.94 28.29
CA ARG A 229 -3.97 8.33 27.81
C ARG A 229 -5.42 8.83 27.68
N GLY A 230 -6.39 7.93 27.68
CA GLY A 230 -7.82 8.20 27.53
C GLY A 230 -8.31 8.23 26.08
N ALA A 231 -7.43 8.47 25.10
CA ALA A 231 -7.77 8.46 23.67
C ALA A 231 -6.52 8.29 22.79
N PHE A 232 -6.74 7.99 21.50
CA PHE A 232 -5.68 8.08 20.51
C PHE A 232 -5.19 9.53 20.37
N PRO A 233 -3.87 9.78 20.33
CA PRO A 233 -3.34 11.08 19.96
C PRO A 233 -3.76 11.45 18.53
N THR A 234 -3.99 12.73 18.28
CA THR A 234 -4.51 13.21 16.99
C THR A 234 -3.44 13.58 15.97
N SER A 235 -2.16 13.65 16.39
CA SER A 235 -1.03 14.01 15.49
C SER A 235 -0.10 12.83 15.25
N LYS A 236 0.45 12.76 14.04
CA LYS A 236 1.46 11.79 13.59
C LYS A 236 2.63 11.71 14.56
N ARG A 237 3.11 12.87 15.02
CA ARG A 237 4.24 12.98 15.95
C ARG A 237 3.98 12.26 17.28
N GLU A 238 2.77 12.38 17.82
CA GLU A 238 2.42 11.72 19.09
C GLU A 238 2.03 10.25 18.89
N LEU A 239 1.37 9.92 17.76
CA LEU A 239 1.06 8.55 17.38
C LEU A 239 2.33 7.70 17.21
N LEU A 240 3.39 8.26 16.64
CA LEU A 240 4.68 7.58 16.43
C LEU A 240 5.35 7.13 17.75
N LYS A 241 4.98 7.72 18.89
CA LYS A 241 5.50 7.33 20.21
C LYS A 241 4.83 6.08 20.77
N LEU A 242 3.73 5.61 20.16
CA LEU A 242 2.99 4.46 20.65
C LEU A 242 3.64 3.12 20.21
N PRO A 243 3.58 2.06 21.04
CA PRO A 243 4.16 0.76 20.71
C PRO A 243 3.66 0.20 19.38
N GLY A 244 4.58 -0.21 18.51
CA GLY A 244 4.24 -0.84 17.22
C GLY A 244 3.65 0.10 16.16
N ILE A 245 3.54 1.40 16.43
CA ILE A 245 3.16 2.40 15.42
C ILE A 245 4.44 2.94 14.76
N GLY A 246 4.61 2.62 13.48
CA GLY A 246 5.70 3.16 12.65
C GLY A 246 5.27 4.40 11.86
N ASP A 247 6.21 4.95 11.08
CA ASP A 247 6.00 6.19 10.31
C ASP A 247 4.75 6.13 9.41
N TYR A 248 4.60 5.07 8.62
CA TYR A 248 3.41 4.82 7.80
C TYR A 248 2.11 4.80 8.63
N THR A 249 2.02 3.91 9.63
CA THR A 249 0.79 3.73 10.42
C THR A 249 0.43 5.01 11.17
N SER A 250 1.41 5.78 11.64
CA SER A 250 1.16 7.08 12.27
C SER A 250 0.55 8.09 11.29
N GLY A 251 1.06 8.17 10.05
CA GLY A 251 0.50 9.04 9.01
C GLY A 251 -0.89 8.60 8.56
N ALA A 252 -1.12 7.28 8.46
CA ALA A 252 -2.42 6.71 8.12
C ALA A 252 -3.48 7.09 9.17
N ILE A 253 -3.23 6.83 10.46
CA ILE A 253 -4.20 7.16 11.52
C ILE A 253 -4.43 8.68 11.59
N ALA A 254 -3.36 9.47 11.56
CA ALA A 254 -3.45 10.92 11.67
C ALA A 254 -4.27 11.55 10.53
N SER A 255 -4.04 11.11 9.29
CA SER A 255 -4.79 11.60 8.14
C SER A 255 -6.21 11.04 8.08
N PHE A 256 -6.41 9.73 8.27
CA PHE A 256 -7.73 9.09 8.07
C PHE A 256 -8.73 9.43 9.19
N ALA A 257 -8.29 9.37 10.46
CA ALA A 257 -9.18 9.64 11.58
C ALA A 257 -9.29 11.15 11.85
N PHE A 258 -8.16 11.86 11.82
CA PHE A 258 -8.05 13.23 12.35
C PHE A 258 -7.81 14.31 11.29
N LEU A 259 -7.70 13.97 10.00
CA LEU A 259 -7.41 14.88 8.89
C LEU A 259 -6.15 15.72 9.07
N GLU A 260 -5.17 15.23 9.86
CA GLU A 260 -3.88 15.90 9.88
C GLU A 260 -3.29 15.84 8.46
N ARG A 261 -2.87 17.00 7.93
CA ARG A 261 -2.29 17.11 6.59
C ARG A 261 -0.88 16.52 6.59
N VAL A 262 -0.78 15.21 6.55
CA VAL A 262 0.46 14.42 6.49
C VAL A 262 0.33 13.25 5.52
N PRO A 263 1.42 12.85 4.83
CA PRO A 263 1.38 11.72 3.92
C PRO A 263 1.44 10.38 4.67
N ALA A 264 0.77 9.36 4.13
CA ALA A 264 0.83 7.98 4.59
C ALA A 264 1.54 7.11 3.53
N VAL A 265 2.84 6.83 3.75
CA VAL A 265 3.70 6.24 2.73
C VAL A 265 3.99 4.75 3.00
N ASP A 266 3.25 3.86 2.35
CA ASP A 266 3.48 2.40 2.37
C ASP A 266 4.33 1.92 1.17
N GLY A 267 4.51 0.60 1.02
CA GLY A 267 5.21 0.03 -0.12
C GLY A 267 4.51 0.20 -1.48
N ASN A 268 3.20 0.46 -1.49
CA ASN A 268 2.45 0.81 -2.70
C ASN A 268 2.71 2.27 -3.07
N VAL A 269 2.57 3.19 -2.13
CA VAL A 269 2.83 4.61 -2.32
C VAL A 269 4.26 4.86 -2.75
N LEU A 270 5.27 4.20 -2.13
CA LEU A 270 6.66 4.32 -2.56
C LEU A 270 6.87 3.94 -4.04
N ARG A 271 6.18 2.91 -4.53
CA ARG A 271 6.27 2.49 -5.93
C ARG A 271 5.56 3.47 -6.86
N VAL A 272 4.37 3.91 -6.48
CA VAL A 272 3.59 4.90 -7.25
C VAL A 272 4.39 6.18 -7.38
N ALA A 273 4.83 6.75 -6.25
CA ALA A 273 5.59 7.99 -6.20
C ALA A 273 6.89 7.89 -6.99
N ALA A 274 7.64 6.78 -6.87
CA ALA A 274 8.87 6.63 -7.63
C ALA A 274 8.66 6.59 -9.14
N ARG A 275 7.58 5.96 -9.62
CA ARG A 275 7.24 5.93 -11.05
C ARG A 275 6.68 7.26 -11.54
N TRP A 276 5.81 7.87 -10.75
CA TRP A 276 5.17 9.14 -11.09
C TRP A 276 6.20 10.27 -11.16
N LEU A 277 7.07 10.36 -10.15
CA LEU A 277 8.01 11.46 -9.97
C LEU A 277 9.44 11.16 -10.47
N GLY A 278 9.68 9.99 -11.07
CA GLY A 278 11.00 9.62 -11.61
C GLY A 278 12.11 9.46 -10.58
N ILE A 279 11.84 8.78 -9.46
CA ILE A 279 12.78 8.65 -8.34
C ILE A 279 13.61 7.38 -8.51
N TRP A 280 14.88 7.56 -8.87
CA TRP A 280 15.85 6.50 -9.14
C TRP A 280 16.59 5.99 -7.91
N GLU A 281 16.47 6.67 -6.76
CA GLU A 281 17.07 6.23 -5.52
C GLU A 281 16.41 4.95 -4.98
N ASP A 282 17.20 4.12 -4.32
CA ASP A 282 16.72 2.89 -3.68
C ASP A 282 15.69 3.19 -2.59
N ILE A 283 14.42 2.84 -2.83
CA ILE A 283 13.31 3.08 -1.90
C ILE A 283 13.37 2.22 -0.63
N MET A 284 14.37 1.34 -0.52
CA MET A 284 14.67 0.63 0.72
C MET A 284 15.42 1.47 1.75
N LYS A 285 16.08 2.57 1.32
CA LYS A 285 16.83 3.47 2.21
C LYS A 285 15.90 4.41 2.98
N PRO A 286 16.10 4.63 4.29
CA PRO A 286 15.29 5.57 5.09
C PRO A 286 15.26 6.98 4.49
N GLN A 287 16.38 7.49 4.01
CA GLN A 287 16.52 8.82 3.43
C GLN A 287 15.61 9.00 2.20
N THR A 288 15.58 8.01 1.30
CA THR A 288 14.70 8.02 0.12
C THR A 288 13.22 8.02 0.52
N ARG A 289 12.84 7.23 1.52
CA ARG A 289 11.45 7.22 2.02
C ARG A 289 11.04 8.59 2.58
N SER A 290 11.92 9.22 3.35
CA SER A 290 11.69 10.58 3.87
C SER A 290 11.60 11.60 2.74
N GLY A 291 12.47 11.51 1.73
CA GLY A 291 12.42 12.38 0.54
C GLY A 291 11.09 12.26 -0.22
N ILE A 292 10.62 11.02 -0.46
CA ILE A 292 9.30 10.76 -1.05
C ILE A 292 8.18 11.37 -0.20
N ALA A 293 8.24 11.22 1.13
CA ALA A 293 7.24 11.81 2.01
C ALA A 293 7.22 13.35 1.90
N SER A 294 8.38 14.00 1.82
CA SER A 294 8.45 15.46 1.62
C SER A 294 7.87 15.90 0.28
N LEU A 295 8.21 15.20 -0.82
CA LEU A 295 7.66 15.50 -2.15
C LEU A 295 6.12 15.34 -2.18
N LEU A 296 5.60 14.31 -1.51
CA LEU A 296 4.15 14.11 -1.40
C LEU A 296 3.49 15.16 -0.51
N MET A 297 4.16 15.62 0.55
CA MET A 297 3.65 16.67 1.45
C MET A 297 3.34 17.96 0.69
N GLU A 298 4.19 18.33 -0.27
CA GLU A 298 3.99 19.51 -1.13
C GLU A 298 2.74 19.38 -2.02
N ARG A 299 2.39 18.14 -2.41
CA ARG A 299 1.27 17.83 -3.31
C ARG A 299 -0.02 17.41 -2.60
N LEU A 300 -0.09 17.49 -1.27
CA LEU A 300 -1.29 17.08 -0.53
C LEU A 300 -2.46 18.03 -0.81
N PRO A 301 -3.61 17.52 -1.31
CA PRO A 301 -4.83 18.30 -1.44
C PRO A 301 -5.44 18.57 -0.06
N LYS A 302 -6.53 19.34 -0.01
CA LYS A 302 -7.30 19.54 1.23
C LYS A 302 -7.82 18.22 1.79
N ASP A 303 -8.35 17.35 0.93
CA ASP A 303 -8.84 16.01 1.30
C ASP A 303 -7.70 14.98 1.38
N VAL A 304 -6.81 15.19 2.36
CA VAL A 304 -5.62 14.35 2.61
C VAL A 304 -5.97 12.89 2.88
N ALA A 305 -7.11 12.64 3.55
CA ALA A 305 -7.53 11.29 3.91
C ALA A 305 -7.86 10.47 2.66
N THR A 306 -8.67 11.06 1.75
CA THR A 306 -8.99 10.43 0.47
C THR A 306 -7.73 10.30 -0.39
N PHE A 307 -6.87 11.31 -0.43
CA PHE A 307 -5.62 11.25 -1.20
C PHE A 307 -4.71 10.08 -0.79
N ASN A 308 -4.42 9.96 0.51
CA ASN A 308 -3.55 8.91 1.01
C ASN A 308 -4.13 7.52 0.71
N GLN A 309 -5.45 7.33 0.87
CA GLN A 309 -6.11 6.08 0.50
C GLN A 309 -6.10 5.83 -1.01
N ALA A 310 -6.27 6.88 -1.82
CA ALA A 310 -6.21 6.82 -3.28
C ALA A 310 -4.83 6.39 -3.77
N MET A 311 -3.75 6.91 -3.18
CA MET A 311 -2.37 6.51 -3.51
C MET A 311 -2.12 5.03 -3.21
N MET A 312 -2.62 4.55 -2.07
CA MET A 312 -2.54 3.13 -1.71
C MET A 312 -3.36 2.25 -2.68
N GLU A 313 -4.57 2.67 -3.00
CA GLU A 313 -5.47 1.96 -3.91
C GLU A 313 -4.92 1.89 -5.33
N LEU A 314 -4.36 3.01 -5.82
CA LEU A 314 -3.72 3.10 -7.12
C LEU A 314 -2.56 2.11 -7.22
N GLY A 315 -1.69 2.07 -6.21
CA GLY A 315 -0.60 1.11 -6.18
C GLY A 315 -1.11 -0.34 -6.11
N ALA A 316 -2.16 -0.61 -5.33
CA ALA A 316 -2.69 -1.95 -5.17
C ALA A 316 -3.37 -2.51 -6.44
N THR A 317 -4.08 -1.67 -7.20
CA THR A 317 -5.00 -2.12 -8.25
C THR A 317 -4.50 -1.81 -9.67
N ILE A 318 -3.86 -0.66 -9.87
CA ILE A 318 -3.45 -0.16 -11.20
C ILE A 318 -1.94 -0.20 -11.38
N CYS A 319 -1.19 0.57 -10.57
CA CYS A 319 0.26 0.69 -10.63
C CYS A 319 0.92 -0.49 -9.91
N LYS A 320 0.67 -1.70 -10.40
CA LYS A 320 1.15 -2.97 -9.85
C LYS A 320 2.66 -3.16 -10.08
N PRO A 321 3.35 -3.97 -9.26
CA PRO A 321 4.79 -4.23 -9.45
C PRO A 321 5.14 -4.76 -10.83
N LYS A 322 4.30 -5.65 -11.38
CA LYS A 322 4.40 -6.18 -12.74
C LYS A 322 3.13 -5.84 -13.50
N ASN A 323 3.27 -5.56 -14.80
CA ASN A 323 2.17 -5.26 -15.71
C ASN A 323 1.20 -4.21 -15.13
N PRO A 324 1.68 -2.99 -14.83
CA PRO A 324 0.80 -1.90 -14.41
C PRO A 324 -0.18 -1.55 -15.53
N ASP A 325 -1.41 -1.20 -15.16
CA ASP A 325 -2.47 -0.84 -16.11
C ASP A 325 -2.46 0.67 -16.37
N CYS A 326 -1.40 1.17 -17.00
CA CYS A 326 -1.19 2.61 -17.16
C CYS A 326 -2.35 3.30 -17.86
N ASN A 327 -2.97 2.66 -18.86
CA ASN A 327 -4.11 3.22 -19.60
C ASN A 327 -5.33 3.54 -18.72
N ARG A 328 -5.43 2.95 -17.52
CA ARG A 328 -6.48 3.22 -16.53
C ARG A 328 -5.97 4.01 -15.33
N CYS A 329 -4.74 4.48 -15.38
CA CYS A 329 -4.12 5.23 -14.30
C CYS A 329 -4.54 6.71 -14.38
N PRO A 330 -5.22 7.25 -13.35
CA PRO A 330 -5.59 8.67 -13.32
C PRO A 330 -4.40 9.63 -13.34
N LEU A 331 -3.20 9.15 -12.98
CA LEU A 331 -1.95 9.93 -12.99
C LEU A 331 -1.12 9.69 -14.26
N GLU A 332 -1.62 8.99 -15.28
CA GLU A 332 -0.76 8.63 -16.43
C GLU A 332 -0.25 9.82 -17.23
N GLY A 333 -1.05 10.90 -17.33
CA GLY A 333 -0.71 12.08 -18.12
C GLY A 333 0.54 12.80 -17.65
N ASP A 334 0.91 12.64 -16.39
CA ASP A 334 2.08 13.26 -15.77
C ASP A 334 3.06 12.22 -15.20
N CYS A 335 2.96 10.96 -15.63
CA CYS A 335 3.78 9.88 -15.08
C CYS A 335 5.13 9.77 -15.78
N TYR A 336 6.21 10.21 -15.12
CA TYR A 336 7.58 10.12 -15.64
C TYR A 336 7.92 8.74 -16.24
N ALA A 337 7.74 7.68 -15.44
CA ALA A 337 8.16 6.34 -15.84
C ALA A 337 7.36 5.80 -17.03
N LYS A 338 6.13 6.26 -17.24
CA LYS A 338 5.31 5.86 -18.38
C LYS A 338 5.85 6.48 -19.68
N TRP A 339 6.12 7.78 -19.67
CA TRP A 339 6.58 8.52 -20.86
C TRP A 339 8.03 8.19 -21.24
N HIS A 340 8.86 7.87 -20.26
CA HIS A 340 10.27 7.49 -20.49
C HIS A 340 10.48 5.99 -20.70
N GLY A 341 9.44 5.15 -20.60
CA GLY A 341 9.57 3.69 -20.76
C GLY A 341 10.22 2.96 -19.58
N GLU A 342 10.28 3.59 -18.40
CA GLU A 342 11.04 3.12 -17.22
C GLU A 342 10.19 2.39 -16.16
N LEU A 343 8.99 1.93 -16.55
CA LEU A 343 8.08 1.21 -15.65
C LEU A 343 8.66 -0.12 -15.12
N SER A 344 9.53 -0.78 -15.88
CA SER A 344 10.19 -2.03 -15.49
C SER A 344 11.34 -1.81 -14.51
N GLU A 345 12.01 -0.67 -14.60
CA GLU A 345 13.18 -0.32 -13.79
C GLU A 345 12.78 0.28 -12.45
N LEU A 346 11.73 1.11 -12.44
CA LEU A 346 11.27 1.80 -11.24
C LEU A 346 10.18 1.02 -10.48
N PRO A 347 10.24 1.00 -9.14
CA PRO A 347 11.27 1.59 -8.26
C PRO A 347 12.52 0.71 -8.12
N ILE A 348 13.67 1.37 -7.93
CA ILE A 348 14.90 0.69 -7.50
C ILE A 348 14.72 0.14 -6.09
N LYS A 349 15.00 -1.16 -5.92
CA LYS A 349 14.92 -1.87 -4.64
C LYS A 349 16.13 -2.76 -4.45
N SER A 350 16.91 -2.50 -3.39
CA SER A 350 17.96 -3.45 -2.97
C SER A 350 17.38 -4.83 -2.65
N LYS A 351 18.07 -5.89 -3.11
CA LYS A 351 17.67 -7.29 -2.85
C LYS A 351 17.80 -7.60 -1.36
N LYS A 352 16.76 -8.22 -0.79
CA LYS A 352 16.82 -8.78 0.57
C LYS A 352 17.80 -9.96 0.60
N LYS A 353 18.51 -10.14 1.71
CA LYS A 353 19.31 -11.34 1.96
C LYS A 353 18.43 -12.59 1.92
N LYS A 354 18.93 -13.68 1.35
CA LYS A 354 18.22 -14.97 1.37
C LYS A 354 18.05 -15.44 2.82
N PRO A 355 16.90 -16.01 3.19
CA PRO A 355 16.67 -16.52 4.54
C PRO A 355 17.63 -17.68 4.86
N LYS A 356 18.17 -17.73 6.09
CA LYS A 356 19.06 -18.83 6.53
C LYS A 356 18.23 -20.12 6.71
N ARG A 357 18.67 -21.24 6.15
CA ARG A 357 18.09 -22.55 6.46
C ARG A 357 18.61 -23.02 7.82
N VAL A 358 17.71 -23.54 8.65
CA VAL A 358 18.00 -24.04 10.00
C VAL A 358 17.30 -25.38 10.17
N GLU A 359 18.05 -26.40 10.56
CA GLU A 359 17.49 -27.71 10.88
C GLU A 359 16.90 -27.67 12.29
N VAL A 360 15.70 -28.21 12.46
CA VAL A 360 14.96 -28.17 13.73
C VAL A 360 14.47 -29.56 14.10
N ALA A 361 14.89 -30.07 15.26
CA ALA A 361 14.33 -31.26 15.85
C ALA A 361 13.16 -30.87 16.75
N VAL A 362 12.00 -31.50 16.55
CA VAL A 362 10.76 -31.24 17.30
C VAL A 362 10.45 -32.44 18.19
N GLY A 363 10.48 -32.24 19.51
CA GLY A 363 10.23 -33.29 20.49
C GLY A 363 8.75 -33.48 20.78
N LEU A 364 8.20 -34.62 20.41
CA LEU A 364 6.85 -35.04 20.79
C LEU A 364 6.99 -35.94 22.02
N ILE A 365 6.75 -35.36 23.20
CA ILE A 365 6.92 -36.04 24.49
C ILE A 365 5.56 -36.55 24.95
N HIS A 366 5.39 -37.87 24.92
CA HIS A 366 4.17 -38.58 25.23
C HIS A 366 4.12 -38.96 26.71
N ILE A 367 3.01 -38.62 27.36
CA ILE A 367 2.63 -39.04 28.71
C ILE A 367 1.28 -39.76 28.57
N GLY A 368 1.32 -41.05 28.23
CA GLY A 368 0.12 -41.79 27.84
C GLY A 368 -0.43 -41.26 26.52
N ASP A 369 -1.69 -40.81 26.50
CA ASP A 369 -2.36 -40.22 25.33
C ASP A 369 -2.20 -38.70 25.24
N ARG A 370 -1.34 -38.11 26.08
CA ARG A 370 -1.12 -36.67 26.18
C ARG A 370 0.27 -36.27 25.74
N LEU A 371 0.40 -35.01 25.34
CA LEU A 371 1.64 -34.43 24.84
C LEU A 371 2.07 -33.22 25.67
N LEU A 372 3.38 -33.09 25.86
CA LEU A 372 3.99 -31.89 26.42
C LEU A 372 3.93 -30.71 25.44
N MET A 373 3.28 -29.64 25.88
CA MET A 373 3.30 -28.34 25.23
C MET A 373 4.05 -27.35 26.11
N VAL A 374 4.96 -26.57 25.50
CA VAL A 374 5.75 -25.54 26.17
C VAL A 374 5.38 -24.16 25.64
N LYS A 375 5.29 -23.18 26.54
CA LYS A 375 5.12 -21.78 26.19
C LYS A 375 6.49 -21.18 25.90
N ARG A 376 6.64 -20.60 24.71
CA ARG A 376 7.90 -19.98 24.29
C ARG A 376 8.18 -18.71 25.13
N PRO A 377 9.45 -18.29 25.26
CA PRO A 377 9.82 -17.06 25.97
C PRO A 377 9.05 -15.83 25.45
N SER A 378 8.98 -14.78 26.27
CA SER A 378 8.34 -13.50 25.88
C SER A 378 9.09 -12.75 24.78
N GLU A 379 10.33 -13.14 24.47
CA GLU A 379 11.17 -12.54 23.43
C GLU A 379 11.69 -13.57 22.42
N GLY A 380 12.10 -13.09 21.26
CA GLY A 380 12.60 -13.94 20.18
C GLY A 380 11.51 -14.54 19.28
N LEU A 381 11.89 -15.63 18.59
CA LEU A 381 11.07 -16.24 17.54
C LEU A 381 9.85 -16.95 18.11
N LEU A 382 8.67 -16.59 17.59
CA LEU A 382 7.37 -17.13 18.02
C LEU A 382 7.07 -16.88 19.51
N ALA A 383 7.61 -15.79 20.06
CA ALA A 383 7.51 -15.45 21.47
C ALA A 383 6.07 -15.43 22.01
N GLY A 384 5.89 -16.01 23.20
CA GLY A 384 4.61 -16.13 23.92
C GLY A 384 3.66 -17.21 23.40
N LEU A 385 3.96 -17.86 22.27
CA LEU A 385 3.12 -18.91 21.70
C LEU A 385 3.43 -20.28 22.28
N TRP A 386 2.47 -21.19 22.17
CA TRP A 386 2.63 -22.58 22.56
C TRP A 386 3.19 -23.42 21.43
N GLY A 387 4.00 -24.41 21.76
CA GLY A 387 4.54 -25.35 20.80
C GLY A 387 5.16 -26.56 21.49
N PHE A 388 5.83 -27.38 20.69
CA PHE A 388 6.60 -28.51 21.20
C PHE A 388 8.02 -28.07 21.59
N PRO A 389 8.70 -28.79 22.49
CA PRO A 389 10.15 -28.69 22.68
C PRO A 389 10.90 -28.76 21.34
N ILE A 390 11.90 -27.91 21.16
CA ILE A 390 12.72 -27.90 19.95
C ILE A 390 14.21 -27.79 20.25
N GLY A 391 15.03 -28.37 19.37
CA GLY A 391 16.45 -28.05 19.22
C GLY A 391 16.73 -27.50 17.82
N GLU A 392 17.56 -26.46 17.71
CA GLU A 392 18.01 -25.90 16.42
C GLU A 392 19.47 -26.29 16.16
N GLY A 393 19.82 -26.58 14.91
CA GLY A 393 21.19 -26.91 14.51
C GLY A 393 21.47 -26.64 13.04
N GLU A 394 22.74 -26.76 12.65
CA GLU A 394 23.15 -26.66 11.24
C GLU A 394 22.92 -27.98 10.48
N THR A 395 22.84 -29.10 11.20
CA THR A 395 22.43 -30.42 10.69
C THR A 395 21.31 -31.00 11.54
N GLN A 396 20.64 -32.04 11.03
CA GLN A 396 19.59 -32.76 11.77
C GLN A 396 20.13 -33.44 13.03
N GLU A 397 21.37 -33.94 12.99
CA GLU A 397 22.04 -34.56 14.14
C GLU A 397 22.33 -33.52 15.22
N ALA A 398 22.83 -32.33 14.84
CA ALA A 398 23.07 -31.24 15.76
C ALA A 398 21.77 -30.71 16.37
N ALA A 399 20.71 -30.59 15.57
CA ALA A 399 19.39 -30.17 16.05
C ALA A 399 18.80 -31.19 17.05
N HIS A 400 18.94 -32.49 16.77
CA HIS A 400 18.49 -33.55 17.67
C HIS A 400 19.30 -33.59 18.97
N ALA A 401 20.62 -33.38 18.91
CA ALA A 401 21.45 -33.23 20.11
C ALA A 401 20.98 -32.05 20.97
N ALA A 402 20.79 -30.88 20.34
CA ALA A 402 20.28 -29.69 21.04
C ALA A 402 18.89 -29.90 21.66
N LEU A 403 18.01 -30.70 21.04
CA LEU A 403 16.71 -31.06 21.62
C LEU A 403 16.89 -31.91 22.88
N LYS A 404 17.82 -32.86 22.89
CA LYS A 404 18.11 -33.69 24.07
C LYS A 404 18.68 -32.84 25.20
N ASP A 405 19.64 -31.97 24.88
CA ASP A 405 20.24 -31.03 25.84
C ASP A 405 19.15 -30.14 26.45
N TYR A 406 18.23 -29.63 25.64
CA TYR A 406 17.09 -28.84 26.11
C TYR A 406 16.19 -29.63 27.08
N LEU A 407 15.87 -30.89 26.77
CA LEU A 407 15.03 -31.75 27.61
C LEU A 407 15.73 -32.11 28.93
N GLU A 408 17.03 -32.38 28.91
CA GLU A 408 17.80 -32.65 30.13
C GLU A 408 17.95 -31.39 30.98
N GLU A 409 18.31 -30.25 30.40
CA GLU A 409 18.52 -28.99 31.11
C GLU A 409 17.23 -28.44 31.74
N HIS A 410 16.12 -28.46 31.00
CA HIS A 410 14.89 -27.78 31.43
C HIS A 410 13.89 -28.70 32.13
N PHE A 411 14.02 -30.01 31.95
CA PHE A 411 13.06 -30.98 32.48
C PHE A 411 13.70 -32.15 33.22
N ASP A 412 15.03 -32.24 33.32
CA ASP A 412 15.76 -33.41 33.85
C ASP A 412 15.34 -34.72 33.15
N LEU A 413 14.95 -34.62 31.87
CA LEU A 413 14.51 -35.74 31.06
C LEU A 413 15.66 -36.30 30.23
N LYS A 414 16.28 -37.36 30.75
CA LYS A 414 17.28 -38.13 30.00
C LYS A 414 16.57 -39.09 29.06
N VAL A 415 16.40 -38.65 27.82
CA VAL A 415 15.74 -39.43 26.78
C VAL A 415 16.74 -40.23 25.94
N MET A 416 16.43 -41.50 25.67
CA MET A 416 17.18 -42.34 24.72
C MET A 416 16.96 -41.87 23.28
N ALA A 417 17.43 -42.60 22.27
CA ALA A 417 17.13 -42.25 20.87
C ALA A 417 15.62 -42.28 20.63
N GLY A 418 15.00 -41.10 20.51
CA GLY A 418 13.58 -40.97 20.20
C GLY A 418 13.26 -41.58 18.83
N ARG A 419 12.05 -42.09 18.65
CA ARG A 419 11.61 -42.61 17.36
C ARG A 419 11.47 -41.44 16.39
N CYS A 420 12.26 -41.50 15.32
CA CYS A 420 12.23 -40.53 14.22
C CYS A 420 10.85 -40.55 13.54
N GLY A 421 10.28 -39.37 13.34
CA GLY A 421 8.99 -39.18 12.69
C GLY A 421 9.09 -38.36 11.40
N GLU A 422 8.02 -37.61 11.11
CA GLU A 422 7.86 -36.90 9.86
C GLU A 422 8.65 -35.58 9.80
N SER A 423 8.86 -35.09 8.58
CA SER A 423 9.46 -33.78 8.32
C SER A 423 8.45 -32.77 7.82
N ALA A 424 8.67 -31.49 8.15
CA ALA A 424 7.87 -30.36 7.67
C ALA A 424 8.75 -29.13 7.46
N GLU A 425 8.52 -28.40 6.36
CA GLU A 425 9.18 -27.13 6.10
C GLU A 425 8.29 -25.95 6.55
N HIS A 426 8.89 -24.96 7.20
CA HIS A 426 8.24 -23.69 7.54
C HIS A 426 9.11 -22.49 7.19
N VAL A 427 8.55 -21.57 6.40
CA VAL A 427 9.27 -20.39 5.88
C VAL A 427 8.90 -19.15 6.70
N PHE A 428 9.91 -18.52 7.28
CA PHE A 428 9.85 -17.16 7.83
C PHE A 428 10.54 -16.18 6.88
N THR A 429 10.36 -14.88 7.12
CA THR A 429 10.99 -13.80 6.33
C THR A 429 12.52 -13.86 6.32
N HIS A 430 13.12 -14.31 7.42
CA HIS A 430 14.56 -14.24 7.66
C HIS A 430 15.21 -15.62 7.82
N ARG A 431 14.42 -16.70 7.94
CA ARG A 431 14.91 -18.08 8.07
C ARG A 431 13.89 -19.10 7.56
N ILE A 432 14.36 -20.31 7.27
CA ILE A 432 13.52 -21.45 6.90
C ILE A 432 13.81 -22.56 7.91
N TRP A 433 12.79 -23.02 8.63
CA TRP A 433 12.87 -24.17 9.50
C TRP A 433 12.62 -25.46 8.71
N MET A 434 13.59 -26.36 8.76
CA MET A 434 13.50 -27.74 8.27
C MET A 434 13.22 -28.63 9.49
N MET A 435 11.94 -28.81 9.81
CA MET A 435 11.51 -29.50 11.03
C MET A 435 11.48 -31.01 10.83
N LYS A 436 11.91 -31.76 11.84
CA LYS A 436 11.80 -33.23 11.91
C LYS A 436 11.34 -33.64 13.29
N THR A 437 10.33 -34.50 13.39
CA THR A 437 9.79 -34.92 14.68
C THR A 437 10.54 -36.09 15.30
N TYR A 438 10.61 -36.11 16.63
CA TYR A 438 11.19 -37.17 17.43
C TYR A 438 10.23 -37.49 18.56
N HIS A 439 9.76 -38.73 18.62
CA HIS A 439 8.82 -39.19 19.63
C HIS A 439 9.56 -39.80 20.82
N PHE A 440 9.14 -39.40 22.02
CA PHE A 440 9.69 -39.89 23.28
C PHE A 440 8.54 -40.26 24.21
N GLU A 441 8.58 -41.46 24.78
CA GLU A 441 7.64 -41.92 25.80
C GLU A 441 8.22 -41.67 27.18
N VAL A 442 7.49 -40.97 28.05
CA VAL A 442 7.89 -40.74 29.44
C VAL A 442 6.74 -41.10 30.38
N SER A 443 7.05 -41.77 31.48
CA SER A 443 6.04 -42.25 32.44
C SER A 443 5.38 -41.13 33.24
N LYS A 444 6.11 -40.04 33.48
CA LYS A 444 5.62 -38.84 34.15
C LYS A 444 6.44 -37.64 33.72
N MET A 445 5.83 -36.46 33.78
CA MET A 445 6.53 -35.20 33.58
C MET A 445 7.06 -34.67 34.93
N PRO A 446 8.37 -34.35 35.05
CA PRO A 446 8.88 -33.67 36.23
C PRO A 446 8.23 -32.29 36.39
N GLU A 447 7.94 -31.90 37.63
CA GLU A 447 7.48 -30.55 37.93
C GLU A 447 8.64 -29.57 37.77
N VAL A 448 8.48 -28.60 36.87
CA VAL A 448 9.49 -27.56 36.63
C VAL A 448 8.87 -26.18 36.71
N ALA A 449 9.61 -25.25 37.30
CA ALA A 449 9.20 -23.85 37.40
C ALA A 449 9.25 -23.12 36.05
N TYR A 450 10.12 -23.57 35.15
CA TYR A 450 10.31 -23.02 33.82
C TYR A 450 10.86 -24.10 32.87
N PRO A 451 10.44 -24.16 31.59
CA PRO A 451 9.44 -23.30 30.95
C PRO A 451 8.02 -23.58 31.45
N VAL A 452 7.14 -22.58 31.32
CA VAL A 452 5.70 -22.79 31.51
C VAL A 452 5.25 -23.87 30.53
N ASN A 453 4.66 -24.94 31.05
CA ASN A 453 4.31 -26.12 30.27
C ASN A 453 2.90 -26.63 30.64
N ARG A 454 2.32 -27.42 29.74
CA ARG A 454 1.05 -28.13 29.93
C ARG A 454 1.16 -29.51 29.29
N VAL A 455 0.54 -30.51 29.92
CA VAL A 455 0.40 -31.86 29.38
C VAL A 455 -1.07 -32.05 29.01
N LEU A 456 -1.35 -32.05 27.71
CA LEU A 456 -2.71 -31.95 27.16
C LEU A 456 -2.96 -33.07 26.16
N HIS A 457 -4.22 -33.49 26.06
CA HIS A 457 -4.65 -34.31 24.94
C HIS A 457 -4.71 -33.45 23.67
N ALA A 458 -4.47 -34.05 22.50
CA ALA A 458 -4.45 -33.33 21.22
C ALA A 458 -5.77 -32.58 20.93
N SER A 459 -6.90 -33.07 21.44
CA SER A 459 -8.21 -32.42 21.32
C SER A 459 -8.32 -31.10 22.09
N GLU A 460 -7.40 -30.79 22.99
CA GLU A 460 -7.39 -29.57 23.80
C GLU A 460 -6.44 -28.49 23.22
N PHE A 461 -5.73 -28.81 22.13
CA PHE A 461 -4.78 -27.88 21.50
C PHE A 461 -5.45 -26.65 20.90
N ASP A 462 -6.74 -26.73 20.58
CA ASP A 462 -7.56 -25.60 20.13
C ASP A 462 -7.72 -24.51 21.19
N GLN A 463 -7.43 -24.80 22.46
CA GLN A 463 -7.41 -23.81 23.54
C GLN A 463 -6.10 -23.00 23.57
N LEU A 464 -5.06 -23.48 22.89
CA LEU A 464 -3.76 -22.82 22.84
C LEU A 464 -3.62 -21.97 21.57
N ALA A 465 -2.78 -20.94 21.64
CA ALA A 465 -2.32 -20.20 20.46
C ALA A 465 -1.06 -20.88 19.90
N ILE A 466 -1.23 -21.68 18.85
CA ILE A 466 -0.17 -22.52 18.27
C ILE A 466 0.22 -21.94 16.90
N PRO A 467 1.51 -21.67 16.65
CA PRO A 467 1.95 -21.12 15.37
C PRO A 467 1.75 -22.13 14.24
N THR A 468 1.54 -21.61 13.04
CA THR A 468 1.33 -22.41 11.84
C THR A 468 2.48 -23.38 11.53
N ALA A 469 3.68 -23.14 12.07
CA ALA A 469 4.79 -24.10 12.04
C ALA A 469 4.42 -25.44 12.70
N PHE A 470 3.92 -25.42 13.95
CA PHE A 470 3.55 -26.64 14.68
C PHE A 470 2.18 -27.18 14.28
N GLN A 471 1.26 -26.32 13.82
CA GLN A 471 -0.01 -26.79 13.25
C GLN A 471 0.19 -27.71 12.04
N LYS A 472 1.27 -27.53 11.25
CA LYS A 472 1.62 -28.45 10.16
C LYS A 472 1.98 -29.84 10.66
N ILE A 473 2.64 -29.94 11.81
CA ILE A 473 3.00 -31.22 12.44
C ILE A 473 1.73 -31.89 12.96
N ILE A 474 0.91 -31.14 13.71
CA ILE A 474 -0.37 -31.62 14.25
C ILE A 474 -1.27 -32.19 13.15
N LYS A 475 -1.40 -31.48 12.01
CA LYS A 475 -2.29 -31.89 10.90
C LYS A 475 -1.84 -33.14 10.15
N LYS A 476 -0.55 -33.48 10.17
CA LYS A 476 -0.06 -34.68 9.47
C LYS A 476 -0.38 -35.99 10.21
N GLY A 477 -1.01 -35.92 11.38
CA GLY A 477 -1.31 -37.10 12.19
C GLY A 477 -0.06 -37.67 12.87
N SER A 478 0.99 -36.85 13.00
CA SER A 478 2.23 -37.23 13.70
C SER A 478 2.10 -37.14 15.23
N LEU A 479 0.89 -37.06 15.79
CA LEU A 479 0.64 -36.92 17.23
C LEU A 479 0.37 -38.26 17.91
#